data_AF-A0A6P4HLV6-F1
#
_entry.id   AF-A0A6P4HLV6-F1
#
_cell.length_a   1.000
_cell.length_b   1.000
_cell.length_c   1.000
_cell.angle_alpha   90.00
_cell.angle_beta   90.00
_cell.angle_gamma   90.00
#
_symmetry.space_group_name_H-M   'P 1'
#
loop_
_entity.id
_entity.type
_entity.pdbx_description
1 polymer ?
#
loop_
_entity_poly.entity_id
_entity_poly.type
_entity_poly.pdbx_seq_one_letter_code
_entity_poly.pdbx_strand_id
1 'polypeptide(L)' 'MIEITCNDRLGKKVRVKCNPDDTIGDLKKLIAAQTGTKHEKIVLKKWYTIYKDPIRLSDYEIHDGMNLELYYQ' A
#
# COMPACT_ATOMS: atom_id res chain seq x y z
N MET A 1 -0.72 12.13 -9.22
CA MET A 1 0.34 11.25 -8.69
C MET A 1 0.57 11.61 -7.24
N ILE A 2 0.37 10.66 -6.34
CA ILE A 2 0.52 10.80 -4.90
C ILE A 2 1.71 9.96 -4.45
N GLU A 3 2.38 10.37 -3.37
CA GLU A 3 3.43 9.57 -2.74
C GLU A 3 2.93 9.02 -1.41
N ILE A 4 2.86 7.69 -1.31
CA ILE A 4 2.48 7.03 -0.06
C ILE A 4 3.70 6.36 0.58
N THR A 5 3.70 6.29 1.90
CA THR A 5 4.74 5.59 2.66
C THR A 5 4.16 4.34 3.30
N CYS A 6 4.70 3.17 2.95
CA CYS A 6 4.38 1.89 3.56
C CYS A 6 5.45 1.51 4.58
N ASN A 7 5.04 1.32 5.84
CA ASN A 7 5.93 0.94 6.94
C ASN A 7 5.71 -0.51 7.34
N ASP A 8 6.78 -1.29 7.31
CA ASP A 8 6.82 -2.65 7.81
C ASP A 8 7.02 -2.69 9.33
N ARG A 9 6.61 -3.78 9.98
CA ARG A 9 6.84 -4.04 11.41
C ARG A 9 8.32 -4.12 11.77
N LEU A 10 9.16 -4.53 10.82
CA LEU A 10 10.62 -4.57 10.98
C LEU A 10 11.28 -3.20 10.77
N GLY A 11 10.50 -2.13 10.56
CA GLY A 11 11.00 -0.76 10.39
C GLY A 11 11.43 -0.41 8.96
N LYS A 12 11.25 -1.31 7.99
CA LYS A 12 11.46 -1.02 6.57
C LYS A 12 10.41 -0.03 6.09
N LYS A 13 10.86 1.10 5.52
CA LYS A 13 9.97 2.13 4.95
C LYS A 13 10.10 2.12 3.42
N VAL A 14 8.99 1.96 2.74
CA VAL A 14 8.92 1.94 1.27
C VAL A 14 8.07 3.12 0.83
N ARG A 15 8.62 3.97 -0.04
CA ARG A 15 7.87 5.09 -0.62
C ARG A 15 7.47 4.72 -2.03
N VAL A 16 6.17 4.77 -2.31
CA VAL A 16 5.62 4.38 -3.60
C VAL A 16 4.85 5.55 -4.17
N LYS A 17 5.15 5.86 -5.43
CA LYS A 17 4.37 6.81 -6.22
C LYS A 17 3.28 6.04 -6.94
N CYS A 18 2.03 6.43 -6.72
CA CYS A 18 0.87 5.83 -7.36
C CYS A 18 -0.11 6.92 -7.81
N ASN A 19 -1.12 6.53 -8.59
CA ASN A 19 -2.24 7.39 -8.94
C ASN A 19 -3.43 7.10 -8.03
N PRO A 20 -4.24 8.11 -7.69
CA PRO A 20 -5.41 7.92 -6.83
C PRO A 20 -6.47 6.99 -7.46
N ASP A 21 -6.48 6.86 -8.79
CA ASP A 21 -7.36 5.94 -9.51
C ASP A 21 -6.89 4.48 -9.50
N ASP A 22 -5.64 4.22 -9.08
CA ASP A 22 -5.11 2.85 -9.00
C ASP A 22 -5.81 2.07 -7.89
N THR A 23 -5.90 0.76 -8.08
CA THR A 23 -6.46 -0.14 -7.08
C THR A 23 -5.43 -0.46 -5.98
N ILE A 24 -5.91 -0.86 -4.81
CA ILE A 24 -5.04 -1.40 -3.75
C ILE A 24 -4.24 -2.61 -4.25
N GLY A 25 -4.83 -3.43 -5.13
CA GLY A 25 -4.13 -4.56 -5.75
C GLY A 25 -2.92 -4.12 -6.59
N ASP A 26 -3.07 -3.05 -7.35
CA ASP A 26 -1.96 -2.50 -8.16
C ASP A 26 -0.90 -1.84 -7.27
N LEU A 27 -1.32 -1.17 -6.20
CA LEU A 27 -0.38 -0.66 -5.20
C LEU A 27 0.45 -1.80 -4.58
N LYS A 28 -0.19 -2.93 -4.22
CA LYS A 28 0.54 -4.10 -3.71
C LYS A 28 1.55 -4.65 -4.71
N LYS A 29 1.25 -4.64 -6.02
CA LYS A 29 2.20 -5.04 -7.06
C LYS A 29 3.39 -4.07 -7.15
N LEU A 30 3.16 -2.77 -7.03
CA LEU A 30 4.24 -1.76 -7.02
C LEU A 30 5.14 -1.93 -5.80
N ILE A 31 4.56 -2.15 -4.62
CA ILE A 31 5.32 -2.44 -3.41
C ILE A 31 6.10 -3.73 -3.58
N ALA A 32 5.46 -4.80 -4.06
CA ALA A 32 6.07 -6.10 -4.33
C ALA A 32 7.30 -5.99 -5.24
N ALA A 33 7.22 -5.16 -6.29
CA ALA A 33 8.34 -4.92 -7.20
C ALA A 33 9.54 -4.24 -6.51
N GLN A 34 9.30 -3.36 -5.53
CA GLN A 34 10.37 -2.70 -4.76
C GLN A 34 10.91 -3.55 -3.61
N THR A 35 10.03 -4.32 -2.93
CA THR A 35 10.42 -5.11 -1.76
C THR A 35 10.93 -6.50 -2.11
N GLY A 36 10.65 -7.01 -3.31
CA GLY A 36 11.01 -8.36 -3.76
C GLY A 36 10.09 -9.45 -3.18
N THR A 37 8.92 -9.08 -2.68
CA THR A 37 7.93 -10.01 -2.09
C THR A 37 6.74 -10.22 -3.01
N LYS A 38 6.07 -11.37 -2.96
CA LYS A 38 4.83 -11.58 -3.75
C LYS A 38 3.71 -10.67 -3.26
N HIS A 39 2.96 -10.04 -4.18
CA HIS A 39 1.86 -9.13 -3.83
C HIS A 39 0.74 -9.80 -3.02
N GLU A 40 0.52 -11.10 -3.21
CA GLU A 40 -0.48 -11.91 -2.48
C GLU A 40 -0.21 -11.98 -0.97
N LYS A 41 1.06 -11.91 -0.60
CA LYS A 41 1.50 -11.92 0.81
C LYS A 41 1.40 -10.55 1.46
N ILE A 42 1.27 -9.48 0.68
CA ILE A 42 1.25 -8.13 1.20
C ILE A 42 -0.17 -7.79 1.66
N VAL A 43 -0.30 -7.50 2.95
CA VAL A 43 -1.53 -6.99 3.54
C VAL A 43 -1.30 -5.55 3.96
N LEU A 44 -2.08 -4.64 3.39
CA LEU A 44 -2.05 -3.22 3.75
C LEU A 44 -3.12 -2.95 4.79
N LYS A 45 -2.73 -2.27 5.87
CA LYS A 45 -3.64 -1.89 6.95
C LYS A 45 -3.40 -0.44 7.37
N LYS A 46 -4.42 0.15 7.96
CA LYS A 46 -4.29 1.40 8.73
C LYS A 46 -5.21 1.26 9.94
N TRP A 47 -4.64 1.21 11.14
CA TRP A 47 -5.41 0.94 12.36
C TRP A 47 -6.22 -0.37 12.23
N TYR A 48 -7.55 -0.31 12.35
CA TYR A 48 -8.45 -1.45 12.25
C TYR A 48 -8.92 -1.73 10.81
N THR A 49 -8.55 -0.89 9.83
CA THR A 49 -8.99 -1.01 8.45
C THR A 49 -8.02 -1.86 7.64
N ILE A 50 -8.54 -2.92 7.02
CA ILE A 50 -7.80 -3.74 6.07
C ILE A 50 -8.24 -3.34 4.65
N TYR A 51 -7.28 -2.93 3.82
CA TYR A 51 -7.55 -2.50 2.47
C TYR A 51 -7.78 -3.70 1.55
N LYS A 52 -8.88 -3.65 0.79
CA LYS A 52 -9.26 -4.71 -0.16
C LYS A 52 -8.77 -4.36 -1.57
N ASP A 53 -8.34 -5.38 -2.29
CA ASP A 53 -7.67 -5.24 -3.60
C ASP A 53 -8.47 -4.52 -4.69
N PRO A 54 -9.78 -4.75 -4.91
CA PRO A 54 -10.49 -4.16 -6.05
C PRO A 54 -10.91 -2.70 -5.84
N ILE A 55 -10.73 -2.15 -4.64
CA ILE A 55 -11.15 -0.79 -4.30
C ILE A 55 -10.00 0.18 -4.63
N ARG A 56 -10.36 1.38 -5.11
CA ARG A 56 -9.38 2.41 -5.50
C ARG A 56 -8.81 3.13 -4.28
N LEU A 57 -7.63 3.71 -4.47
CA LEU A 57 -7.00 4.57 -3.46
C LEU A 57 -7.88 5.79 -3.14
N SER A 58 -8.52 6.36 -4.16
CA SER A 58 -9.45 7.49 -4.02
C SER A 58 -10.68 7.14 -3.17
N ASP A 59 -11.25 5.95 -3.35
CA ASP A 59 -12.46 5.50 -2.62
C ASP A 59 -12.16 5.27 -1.13
N TYR A 60 -10.90 4.97 -0.81
CA TYR A 60 -10.39 4.87 0.55
C TYR A 60 -9.85 6.18 1.12
N GLU A 61 -10.00 7.29 0.39
CA GLU A 61 -9.51 8.62 0.77
C GLU A 61 -8.01 8.62 1.11
N ILE A 62 -7.22 7.87 0.33
CA ILE A 62 -5.76 7.83 0.50
C ILE A 62 -5.15 9.05 -0.19
N HIS A 63 -4.62 9.96 0.63
CA HIS A 63 -4.01 11.20 0.20
C HIS A 63 -2.49 11.11 0.09
N ASP A 64 -1.91 12.15 -0.52
CA ASP A 64 -0.46 12.32 -0.60
C ASP A 64 0.19 12.44 0.79
N GLY A 65 1.34 11.80 0.96
CA GLY A 65 2.08 11.73 2.22
C GLY A 65 1.50 10.76 3.25
N MET A 66 0.42 10.04 2.92
CA MET A 66 -0.22 9.14 3.87
C MET A 66 0.67 7.93 4.21
N ASN A 67 0.60 7.52 5.49
CA ASN A 67 1.31 6.36 5.99
C ASN A 67 0.39 5.14 6.10
N LEU A 68 0.82 4.03 5.50
CA LEU A 68 0.15 2.73 5.57
C LEU A 68 1.04 1.72 6.30
N GLU A 69 0.41 0.85 7.07
CA GLU A 69 1.11 -0.28 7.68
C GLU A 69 1.14 -1.45 6.71
N LEU A 70 2.34 -2.00 6.55
CA LEU A 70 2.61 -3.14 5.70
C LEU A 70 2.82 -4.37 6.56
N TYR A 71 2.08 -5.42 6.21
CA TYR A 71 2.12 -6.72 6.84
C TYR A 71 2.42 -7.78 5.79
N TYR A 72 3.07 -8.86 6.23
CA TYR A 72 3.20 -10.07 5.44
C TYR A 72 2.32 -11.16 6.03
N GLN A 73 1.57 -11.83 5.16
CA GLN A 73 0.83 -13.05 5.45
C GLN A 73 1.35 -14.20 4.58
#